data_AF-A0A9X5Z098-F1
#
_entry.id   AF-A0A9X5Z098-F1
#
_cell.length_a   1.000
_cell.length_b   1.000
_cell.length_c   1.000
_cell.angle_alpha   90.00
_cell.angle_beta   90.00
_cell.angle_gamma   90.00
#
_symmetry.space_group_name_H-M   'P 1'
#
loop_
_entity.id
_entity.type
_entity.pdbx_description
1 polymer ?
#
loop_
_entity_poly.entity_id
_entity_poly.type
_entity_poly.pdbx_seq_one_letter_code
_entity_poly.pdbx_strand_id
1 'polypeptide(L)'
;MAVTGLAGAVVLRGYLPANPRIVVYGDSLMVEAQDDFRAAATQAGAHAILMKMWSGTAPCNWLDDVSGTIRDFQPTIAVIAFSGNRPPCMSGRDLIAAYRADVTAMTEKLAASGVEVRLVETPPRRGEAVDADGRTELDRLWAQIASTTPHTRVIRAGQSISDHGRFTTTLPCAPEDSCGPDGRVVVRAPDGIHFCPRPTEPAGVCPVYSGGARRYGLAVARGVLG
;
A
#
# COMPACT_ATOMS: atom_id res chain seq x y z
N MET A 1 22.71 -8.40 46.78
CA MET A 1 22.99 -8.50 45.33
C MET A 1 21.70 -8.19 44.59
N ALA A 2 21.62 -7.05 43.92
CA ALA A 2 20.43 -6.66 43.14
C ALA A 2 20.70 -6.99 41.67
N VAL A 3 19.89 -7.86 41.09
CA VAL A 3 19.91 -8.15 39.65
C VAL A 3 19.00 -7.14 38.99
N THR A 4 19.59 -6.09 38.41
CA THR A 4 18.87 -5.12 37.59
C THR A 4 18.53 -5.77 36.25
N GLY A 5 17.27 -6.17 36.08
CA GLY A 5 16.76 -6.65 34.81
C GLY A 5 16.68 -5.48 33.81
N LEU A 6 17.58 -5.46 32.84
CA LEU A 6 17.45 -4.61 31.66
C LEU A 6 16.26 -5.11 30.84
N ALA A 7 15.14 -4.39 30.91
CA ALA A 7 14.03 -4.56 29.97
C ALA A 7 14.54 -4.14 28.58
N GLY A 8 14.98 -5.12 27.80
CA GLY A 8 15.34 -4.91 26.40
C GLY A 8 14.09 -4.49 25.62
N ALA A 9 14.04 -3.23 25.20
CA ALA A 9 13.14 -2.83 24.13
C ALA A 9 13.52 -3.66 22.90
N VAL A 10 12.66 -4.57 22.47
CA VAL A 10 12.75 -5.17 21.14
C VAL A 10 12.43 -4.05 20.16
N VAL A 11 13.45 -3.28 19.79
CA VAL A 11 13.41 -2.46 18.59
C VAL A 11 13.31 -3.47 17.46
N LEU A 12 12.14 -3.56 16.81
CA LEU A 12 12.04 -4.12 15.47
C LEU A 12 12.91 -3.22 14.57
N ARG A 13 14.22 -3.46 14.58
CA ARG A 13 15.15 -2.91 13.60
C ARG A 13 14.87 -3.66 12.30
N GLY A 14 13.76 -3.32 11.66
CA GLY A 14 13.63 -3.53 10.23
C GLY A 14 14.82 -2.85 9.55
N TYR A 15 15.44 -3.53 8.59
CA TYR A 15 16.60 -3.05 7.85
C TYR A 15 16.16 -1.92 6.91
N LEU A 16 15.87 -0.76 7.48
CA LEU A 16 15.79 0.44 6.69
C LEU A 16 17.19 0.77 6.14
N PRO A 17 17.32 1.06 4.84
CA PRO A 17 18.55 1.58 4.27
C PRO A 17 19.02 2.82 5.05
N ALA A 18 20.32 3.12 5.01
CA ALA A 18 20.79 4.39 5.54
C ALA A 18 20.06 5.56 4.82
N ASN A 19 19.45 6.46 5.60
CA ASN A 19 18.70 7.61 5.10
C ASN A 19 17.50 7.26 4.17
N PRO A 20 16.43 6.61 4.67
CA PRO A 20 15.35 6.10 3.81
C PRO A 20 14.61 7.22 3.07
N ARG A 21 14.63 7.16 1.73
CA ARG A 21 13.87 8.04 0.84
C ARG A 21 12.83 7.19 0.12
N ILE A 22 11.57 7.40 0.43
CA ILE A 22 10.46 6.55 -0.04
C ILE A 22 9.72 7.28 -1.16
N VAL A 23 9.65 6.66 -2.34
CA VAL A 23 8.67 7.04 -3.36
C VAL A 23 7.46 6.12 -3.27
N VAL A 24 6.25 6.69 -3.38
CA VAL A 24 5.01 5.92 -3.41
C VAL A 24 4.27 6.21 -4.71
N TYR A 25 4.08 5.19 -5.53
CA TYR A 25 3.19 5.19 -6.68
C TYR A 25 1.88 4.51 -6.29
N GLY A 26 0.75 5.13 -6.60
CA GLY A 26 -0.54 4.52 -6.28
C GLY A 26 -1.73 5.30 -6.78
N ASP A 27 -2.89 4.89 -6.28
CA ASP A 27 -4.19 5.43 -6.68
C ASP A 27 -5.06 5.85 -5.47
N SER A 28 -6.38 5.83 -5.63
CA SER A 28 -7.33 6.32 -4.63
C SER A 28 -7.19 5.66 -3.26
N LEU A 29 -6.86 4.36 -3.20
CA LEU A 29 -6.72 3.67 -1.92
C LEU A 29 -5.49 4.20 -1.16
N MET A 30 -4.39 4.46 -1.87
CA MET A 30 -3.20 5.04 -1.26
C MET A 30 -3.39 6.53 -0.95
N VAL A 31 -4.17 7.27 -1.76
CA VAL A 31 -4.56 8.66 -1.46
C VAL A 31 -5.34 8.74 -0.16
N GLU A 32 -6.32 7.86 0.06
CA GLU A 32 -7.10 7.84 1.30
C GLU A 32 -6.25 7.50 2.53
N ALA A 33 -5.29 6.59 2.37
CA ALA A 33 -4.43 6.11 3.45
C ALA A 33 -3.17 6.96 3.69
N GLN A 34 -2.99 8.06 2.95
CA GLN A 34 -1.69 8.73 2.83
C GLN A 34 -1.20 9.34 4.15
N ASP A 35 -2.10 9.89 4.96
CA ASP A 35 -1.71 10.64 6.15
C ASP A 35 -1.22 9.69 7.25
N ASP A 36 -1.93 8.60 7.50
CA ASP A 36 -1.51 7.56 8.44
C ASP A 36 -0.22 6.87 7.98
N PHE A 37 -0.08 6.60 6.66
CA PHE A 37 1.17 6.07 6.10
C PHE A 37 2.34 7.02 6.33
N ARG A 38 2.20 8.31 5.97
CA ARG A 38 3.26 9.31 6.13
C ARG A 38 3.66 9.46 7.59
N ALA A 39 2.69 9.59 8.49
CA ALA A 39 2.95 9.71 9.91
C ALA A 39 3.74 8.51 10.44
N ALA A 40 3.32 7.28 10.12
CA ALA A 40 4.01 6.07 10.56
C ALA A 40 5.41 5.91 9.93
N ALA A 41 5.56 6.19 8.64
CA ALA A 41 6.85 6.11 7.96
C ALA A 41 7.84 7.14 8.50
N THR A 42 7.40 8.38 8.76
CA THR A 42 8.24 9.42 9.37
C THR A 42 8.62 9.06 10.81
N GLN A 43 7.69 8.56 11.63
CA GLN A 43 7.99 8.09 12.98
C GLN A 43 9.02 6.96 13.00
N ALA A 44 9.01 6.12 11.96
CA ALA A 44 9.98 5.04 11.79
C ALA A 44 11.32 5.49 11.16
N GLY A 45 11.52 6.79 10.90
CA GLY A 45 12.79 7.33 10.45
C GLY A 45 12.92 7.51 8.93
N ALA A 46 11.81 7.50 8.17
CA ALA A 46 11.85 7.94 6.77
C ALA A 46 12.31 9.40 6.69
N HIS A 47 13.37 9.65 5.94
CA HIS A 47 13.95 10.98 5.77
C HIS A 47 13.17 11.84 4.79
N ALA A 48 12.68 11.23 3.71
CA ALA A 48 11.86 11.91 2.71
C ALA A 48 10.82 10.96 2.13
N ILE A 49 9.64 11.50 1.85
CA ILE A 49 8.52 10.74 1.27
C ILE A 49 7.93 11.52 0.09
N LEU A 50 8.10 10.98 -1.11
CA LEU A 50 7.55 11.51 -2.35
C LEU A 50 6.33 10.69 -2.77
N MET A 51 5.16 11.32 -2.83
CA MET A 51 3.94 10.65 -3.27
C MET A 51 3.64 11.01 -4.73
N LYS A 52 3.59 9.98 -5.57
CA LYS A 52 3.31 10.01 -7.01
C LYS A 52 2.01 9.25 -7.25
N MET A 53 0.91 9.84 -6.79
CA MET A 53 -0.40 9.20 -6.78
C MET A 53 -1.54 10.22 -6.92
N TRP A 54 -2.65 9.73 -7.46
CA TRP A 54 -3.91 10.45 -7.65
C TRP A 54 -5.01 9.44 -7.94
N SER A 55 -6.22 9.76 -7.50
CA SER A 55 -7.37 8.87 -7.60
C SER A 55 -7.69 8.54 -9.06
N GLY A 56 -8.02 7.27 -9.32
CA GLY A 56 -8.38 6.77 -10.65
C GLY A 56 -7.19 6.36 -11.52
N THR A 57 -5.96 6.31 -10.99
CA THR A 57 -4.78 6.09 -11.83
C THR A 57 -4.20 4.70 -11.76
N ALA A 58 -3.35 4.41 -12.74
CA ALA A 58 -2.80 3.11 -13.03
C ALA A 58 -1.28 3.23 -13.27
N PRO A 59 -0.54 2.11 -13.30
CA PRO A 59 0.90 2.10 -13.54
C PRO A 59 1.33 2.89 -14.79
N CYS A 60 0.57 2.80 -15.90
CA CYS A 60 0.86 3.53 -17.14
C CYS A 60 0.91 5.06 -17.00
N ASN A 61 0.29 5.64 -15.96
CA ASN A 61 0.37 7.08 -15.73
C ASN A 61 1.77 7.53 -15.26
N TRP A 62 2.58 6.61 -14.75
CA TRP A 62 3.82 6.91 -14.04
C TRP A 62 5.07 6.28 -14.65
N LEU A 63 4.92 5.38 -15.63
CA LEU A 63 6.03 4.58 -16.18
C LEU A 63 7.18 5.44 -16.76
N ASP A 64 6.85 6.58 -17.38
CA ASP A 64 7.82 7.52 -17.94
C ASP A 64 8.49 8.40 -16.87
N ASP A 65 7.82 8.61 -15.73
CA ASP A 65 8.34 9.40 -14.61
C ASP A 65 9.40 8.65 -13.80
N VAL A 66 9.40 7.31 -13.82
CA VAL A 66 10.28 6.47 -12.98
C VAL A 66 11.75 6.87 -13.11
N SER A 67 12.24 7.06 -14.34
CA SER A 67 13.65 7.42 -14.58
C SER A 67 13.99 8.81 -14.02
N GLY A 68 13.07 9.77 -14.17
CA GLY A 68 13.22 11.11 -13.59
C GLY A 68 13.23 11.06 -12.07
N THR A 69 12.32 10.29 -11.47
CA THR A 69 12.26 10.09 -10.02
C THR A 69 13.53 9.42 -9.48
N ILE A 70 14.09 8.41 -10.16
CA ILE A 70 15.37 7.78 -9.76
C ILE A 70 16.48 8.83 -9.75
N ARG A 71 16.60 9.63 -10.81
CA ARG A 71 17.63 10.65 -10.95
C ARG A 71 17.51 11.77 -9.91
N ASP A 72 16.30 12.31 -9.75
CA ASP A 72 16.08 13.57 -9.03
C ASP A 72 15.78 13.34 -7.55
N PHE A 73 15.02 12.29 -7.23
CA PHE A 73 14.63 11.97 -5.86
C PHE A 73 15.51 10.90 -5.22
N GLN A 74 16.26 10.10 -6.00
CA GLN A 74 17.15 9.05 -5.49
C GLN A 74 16.49 8.20 -4.38
N PRO A 75 15.34 7.55 -4.66
CA PRO A 75 14.66 6.74 -3.67
C PRO A 75 15.54 5.57 -3.25
N THR A 76 15.46 5.20 -1.97
CA THR A 76 16.01 3.93 -1.48
C THR A 76 14.93 2.84 -1.44
N ILE A 77 13.66 3.24 -1.36
CA ILE A 77 12.50 2.35 -1.34
C ILE A 77 11.43 2.90 -2.29
N ALA A 78 10.82 2.02 -3.07
CA ALA A 78 9.64 2.33 -3.87
C ALA A 78 8.46 1.48 -3.44
N VAL A 79 7.32 2.12 -3.19
CA VAL A 79 6.04 1.48 -2.89
C VAL A 79 5.15 1.61 -4.12
N ILE A 80 4.57 0.50 -4.59
CA ILE A 80 3.67 0.47 -5.75
C ILE A 80 2.35 -0.14 -5.30
N ALA A 81 1.31 0.69 -5.23
CA ALA A 81 0.00 0.38 -4.64
C ALA A 81 -1.15 0.77 -5.57
N PHE A 82 -1.37 -0.04 -6.62
CA PHE A 82 -2.46 0.15 -7.59
C PHE A 82 -3.52 -0.94 -7.44
N SER A 83 -4.78 -0.54 -7.57
CA SER A 83 -5.97 -1.35 -7.29
C SER A 83 -6.73 -1.81 -8.52
N GLY A 84 -6.26 -1.55 -9.75
CA GLY A 84 -6.91 -1.99 -10.98
C GLY A 84 -7.75 -0.95 -11.72
N ASN A 85 -7.42 0.34 -11.60
CA ASN A 85 -8.06 1.39 -12.39
C ASN A 85 -7.79 1.28 -13.89
N ARG A 86 -8.71 1.85 -14.69
CA ARG A 86 -8.66 1.90 -16.17
C ARG A 86 -8.73 3.34 -16.70
N PRO A 87 -7.77 4.22 -16.38
CA PRO A 87 -7.69 5.57 -16.95
C PRO A 87 -7.44 5.52 -18.47
N PRO A 88 -7.45 6.65 -19.19
CA PRO A 88 -7.25 6.68 -20.64
C PRO A 88 -6.03 5.91 -21.18
N CYS A 89 -4.91 5.83 -20.43
CA CYS A 89 -3.73 5.04 -20.82
C CYS A 89 -3.94 3.52 -20.79
N MET A 90 -5.09 3.06 -20.29
CA MET A 90 -5.54 1.67 -20.32
C MET A 90 -6.55 1.39 -21.44
N SER A 91 -6.91 2.40 -22.24
CA SER A 91 -7.89 2.25 -23.33
C SER A 91 -7.47 1.15 -24.31
N GLY A 92 -8.37 0.18 -24.54
CA GLY A 92 -8.13 -0.95 -25.44
C GLY A 92 -7.14 -2.00 -24.93
N ARG A 93 -6.63 -1.89 -23.69
CA ARG A 93 -5.68 -2.83 -23.09
C ARG A 93 -6.40 -3.81 -22.16
N ASP A 94 -5.98 -5.07 -22.19
CA ASP A 94 -6.37 -6.03 -21.16
C ASP A 94 -5.79 -5.61 -19.80
N LEU A 95 -6.60 -5.67 -18.75
CA LEU A 95 -6.23 -5.14 -17.43
C LEU A 95 -5.00 -5.86 -16.86
N ILE A 96 -5.03 -7.19 -16.84
CA ILE A 96 -4.01 -8.00 -16.18
C ILE A 96 -2.73 -8.00 -17.00
N ALA A 97 -2.82 -8.12 -18.33
CA ALA A 97 -1.66 -8.04 -19.20
C ALA A 97 -0.98 -6.66 -19.14
N ALA A 98 -1.76 -5.58 -19.12
CA ALA A 98 -1.20 -4.23 -19.01
C ALA A 98 -0.59 -3.96 -17.63
N TYR A 99 -1.26 -4.33 -16.54
CA TYR A 99 -0.68 -4.19 -15.19
C TYR A 99 0.59 -5.00 -15.03
N ARG A 100 0.63 -6.22 -15.60
CA ARG A 100 1.85 -7.05 -15.64
C ARG A 100 2.97 -6.32 -16.36
N ALA A 101 2.74 -5.88 -17.58
CA ALA A 101 3.76 -5.21 -18.38
C ALA A 101 4.29 -3.94 -17.69
N ASP A 102 3.38 -3.08 -17.24
CA ASP A 102 3.74 -1.77 -16.73
C ASP A 102 4.41 -1.86 -15.35
N VAL A 103 3.90 -2.69 -14.43
CA VAL A 103 4.51 -2.84 -13.10
C VAL A 103 5.81 -3.64 -13.15
N THR A 104 5.93 -4.65 -14.02
CA THR A 104 7.23 -5.31 -14.23
C THR A 104 8.26 -4.28 -14.71
N ALA A 105 7.92 -3.45 -15.70
CA ALA A 105 8.83 -2.43 -16.21
C ALA A 105 9.19 -1.37 -15.15
N MET A 106 8.24 -0.92 -14.33
CA MET A 106 8.53 -0.03 -13.20
C MET A 106 9.48 -0.69 -12.19
N THR A 107 9.18 -1.92 -11.80
CA THR A 107 9.93 -2.70 -10.80
C THR A 107 11.36 -2.96 -11.26
N GLU A 108 11.55 -3.38 -12.51
CA GLU A 108 12.88 -3.63 -13.09
C GLU A 108 13.74 -2.37 -13.14
N LYS A 109 13.18 -1.23 -13.58
CA LYS A 109 13.91 0.05 -13.61
C LYS A 109 14.37 0.49 -12.21
N LEU A 110 13.48 0.36 -11.22
CA LEU A 110 13.76 0.71 -9.82
C LEU A 110 14.81 -0.24 -9.21
N ALA A 111 14.59 -1.55 -9.31
CA ALA A 111 15.47 -2.57 -8.76
C ALA A 111 16.88 -2.53 -9.39
N ALA A 112 16.98 -2.30 -10.71
CA ALA A 112 18.26 -2.14 -11.40
C ALA A 112 19.06 -0.92 -10.91
N SER A 113 18.38 0.06 -10.30
CA SER A 113 19.00 1.25 -9.69
C SER A 113 19.29 1.07 -8.19
N GLY A 114 19.17 -0.15 -7.66
CA GLY A 114 19.38 -0.47 -6.25
C GLY A 114 18.25 -0.05 -5.31
N VAL A 115 17.07 0.27 -5.86
CA VAL A 115 15.89 0.63 -5.07
C VAL A 115 15.20 -0.65 -4.59
N GLU A 116 14.89 -0.69 -3.30
CA GLU A 116 14.07 -1.75 -2.70
C GLU A 116 12.59 -1.56 -3.08
N VAL A 117 12.02 -2.47 -3.86
CA VAL A 117 10.64 -2.36 -4.36
C VAL A 117 9.66 -3.12 -3.47
N ARG A 118 8.51 -2.50 -3.20
CA ARG A 118 7.40 -3.02 -2.40
C ARG A 118 6.12 -2.96 -3.21
N LEU A 119 5.65 -4.11 -3.68
CA LEU A 119 4.34 -4.24 -4.33
C LEU A 119 3.28 -4.44 -3.26
N VAL A 120 2.23 -3.62 -3.26
CA VAL A 120 1.22 -3.63 -2.20
C VAL A 120 -0.05 -4.32 -2.69
N GLU A 121 -0.44 -5.39 -2.00
CA GLU A 121 -1.75 -6.03 -2.17
C GLU A 121 -2.84 -5.04 -1.77
N THR A 122 -3.83 -4.89 -2.64
CA THR A 122 -5.02 -4.10 -2.35
C THR A 122 -6.10 -5.01 -1.80
N PRO A 123 -6.95 -4.52 -0.89
CA PRO A 123 -8.10 -5.31 -0.46
C PRO A 123 -9.03 -5.67 -1.63
N PRO A 124 -9.71 -6.84 -1.57
CA PRO A 124 -10.76 -7.15 -2.52
C PRO A 124 -11.92 -6.17 -2.42
N ARG A 125 -12.49 -5.85 -3.58
CA ARG A 125 -13.72 -5.05 -3.72
C ARG A 125 -14.95 -5.92 -3.42
N ARG A 126 -16.08 -5.27 -3.19
CA ARG A 126 -17.37 -5.97 -3.07
C ARG A 126 -17.64 -6.80 -4.32
N GLY A 127 -17.83 -8.10 -4.14
CA GLY A 127 -18.12 -9.04 -5.24
C GLY A 127 -16.91 -9.46 -6.06
N GLU A 128 -15.70 -9.00 -5.72
CA GLU A 128 -14.48 -9.46 -6.36
C GLU A 128 -14.15 -10.89 -5.94
N ALA A 129 -13.80 -11.73 -6.93
CA ALA A 129 -13.42 -13.10 -6.69
C ALA A 129 -12.01 -13.16 -6.09
N VAL A 130 -11.84 -14.02 -5.08
CA VAL A 130 -10.55 -14.32 -4.46
C VAL A 130 -10.32 -15.82 -4.47
N ASP A 131 -9.06 -16.24 -4.49
CA ASP A 131 -8.69 -17.64 -4.35
C ASP A 131 -8.85 -18.16 -2.91
N ALA A 132 -8.43 -19.40 -2.67
CA ALA A 132 -8.52 -20.03 -1.34
C ALA A 132 -7.68 -19.31 -0.27
N ASP A 133 -6.63 -18.60 -0.67
CA ASP A 133 -5.77 -17.80 0.20
C ASP A 133 -6.30 -16.37 0.38
N GLY A 134 -7.44 -16.04 -0.24
CA GLY A 134 -8.02 -14.70 -0.19
C GLY A 134 -7.28 -13.68 -1.05
N ARG A 135 -6.61 -14.14 -2.13
CA ARG A 135 -5.88 -13.26 -3.07
C ARG A 135 -6.71 -12.96 -4.30
N THR A 136 -6.71 -11.70 -4.72
CA THR A 136 -7.25 -11.26 -6.02
C THR A 136 -6.34 -11.71 -7.17
N GLU A 137 -6.76 -11.50 -8.41
CA GLU A 137 -5.91 -11.74 -9.57
C GLU A 137 -4.69 -10.80 -9.60
N LEU A 138 -4.85 -9.55 -9.18
CA LEU A 138 -3.74 -8.60 -9.05
C LEU A 138 -2.77 -9.00 -7.94
N ASP A 139 -3.24 -9.51 -6.80
CA ASP A 139 -2.35 -9.97 -5.72
C ASP A 139 -1.48 -11.15 -6.17
N ARG A 140 -2.06 -12.08 -6.95
CA ARG A 140 -1.30 -13.18 -7.55
C ARG A 140 -0.28 -12.67 -8.57
N LEU A 141 -0.62 -11.64 -9.34
CA LEU A 141 0.31 -10.97 -10.23
C LEU A 141 1.47 -10.30 -9.46
N TRP A 142 1.21 -9.61 -8.34
CA TRP A 142 2.25 -9.04 -7.48
C TRP A 142 3.20 -10.10 -6.94
N ALA A 143 2.66 -11.21 -6.45
CA ALA A 143 3.46 -12.34 -5.99
C ALA A 143 4.36 -12.91 -7.11
N GLN A 144 3.83 -12.98 -8.34
CA GLN A 144 4.60 -13.44 -9.49
C GLN A 144 5.72 -12.47 -9.89
N ILE A 145 5.47 -11.16 -9.92
CA ILE A 145 6.51 -10.17 -10.24
C ILE A 145 7.60 -10.20 -9.17
N ALA A 146 7.21 -10.20 -7.89
CA ALA A 146 8.16 -10.24 -6.78
C ALA A 146 9.02 -11.51 -6.74
N SER A 147 8.51 -12.65 -7.23
CA SER A 147 9.29 -13.90 -7.28
C SER A 147 10.33 -13.92 -8.41
N THR A 148 10.17 -13.08 -9.44
CA THR A 148 11.07 -13.03 -10.60
C THR A 148 11.95 -11.79 -10.67
N THR A 149 11.66 -10.73 -9.92
CA THR A 149 12.42 -9.49 -9.94
C THR A 149 13.20 -9.31 -8.63
N PRO A 150 14.55 -9.18 -8.68
CA PRO A 150 15.37 -8.94 -7.48
C PRO A 150 14.92 -7.70 -6.69
N HIS A 151 15.29 -7.64 -5.41
CA HIS A 151 14.99 -6.51 -4.51
C HIS A 151 13.49 -6.15 -4.40
N THR A 152 12.61 -7.09 -4.74
CA THR A 152 11.16 -6.88 -4.78
C THR A 152 10.46 -7.80 -3.79
N ARG A 153 9.55 -7.25 -2.99
CA ARG A 153 8.69 -8.05 -2.09
C ARG A 153 7.26 -7.54 -2.10
N VAL A 154 6.34 -8.41 -1.69
CA VAL A 154 4.91 -8.09 -1.54
C VAL A 154 4.62 -7.64 -0.11
N ILE A 155 3.85 -6.57 0.04
CA ILE A 155 3.22 -6.15 1.29
C ILE A 155 1.75 -6.53 1.25
N ARG A 156 1.32 -7.35 2.22
CA ARG A 156 -0.06 -7.84 2.35
C ARG A 156 -0.99 -6.84 3.07
N ALA A 157 -0.96 -5.58 2.65
CA ALA A 157 -1.71 -4.52 3.36
C ALA A 157 -3.23 -4.71 3.26
N GLY A 158 -3.73 -5.26 2.14
CA GLY A 158 -5.15 -5.59 1.96
C GLY A 158 -5.73 -6.52 3.03
N GLN A 159 -4.91 -7.39 3.65
CA GLN A 159 -5.37 -8.29 4.72
C GLN A 159 -5.75 -7.56 6.01
N SER A 160 -5.15 -6.40 6.29
CA SER A 160 -5.43 -5.62 7.52
C SER A 160 -6.87 -5.10 7.61
N ILE A 161 -7.56 -5.11 6.47
CA ILE A 161 -8.87 -4.52 6.29
C ILE A 161 -9.83 -5.50 5.61
N SER A 162 -9.51 -6.79 5.57
CA SER A 162 -10.33 -7.84 4.95
C SER A 162 -10.62 -8.95 5.96
N ASP A 163 -11.75 -9.64 5.82
CA ASP A 163 -12.10 -10.78 6.66
C ASP A 163 -11.64 -12.08 5.99
N HIS A 164 -10.55 -12.68 6.49
CA HIS A 164 -9.91 -13.83 5.85
C HIS A 164 -9.65 -13.63 4.34
N GLY A 165 -9.17 -12.43 3.98
CA GLY A 165 -8.91 -12.03 2.60
C GLY A 165 -10.16 -11.79 1.75
N ARG A 166 -11.35 -11.68 2.35
CA ARG A 166 -12.61 -11.33 1.66
C ARG A 166 -13.07 -9.93 2.03
N PHE A 167 -13.86 -9.34 1.13
CA PHE A 167 -14.50 -8.06 1.37
C PHE A 167 -15.37 -8.11 2.63
N THR A 168 -15.25 -7.07 3.46
CA THR A 168 -16.15 -6.82 4.59
C THR A 168 -16.34 -5.32 4.77
N THR A 169 -17.50 -4.90 5.28
CA THR A 169 -17.77 -3.50 5.62
C THR A 169 -17.23 -3.10 6.99
N THR A 170 -17.12 -4.07 7.91
CA THR A 170 -16.69 -3.82 9.29
C THR A 170 -15.77 -4.92 9.78
N LEU A 171 -14.88 -4.57 10.70
CA LEU A 171 -14.02 -5.52 11.41
C LEU A 171 -14.15 -5.33 12.94
N PRO A 172 -13.81 -6.35 13.74
CA PRO A 172 -13.58 -6.15 15.17
C PRO A 172 -12.51 -5.09 15.38
N CYS A 173 -12.64 -4.28 16.44
CA CYS A 173 -11.69 -3.23 16.76
C CYS A 173 -10.28 -3.76 17.01
N ALA A 174 -9.30 -3.06 16.46
CA ALA A 174 -7.89 -3.18 16.79
C ALA A 174 -7.49 -2.03 17.74
N PRO A 175 -6.38 -2.16 18.49
CA PRO A 175 -5.92 -1.11 19.41
C PRO A 175 -5.74 0.26 18.77
N GLU A 176 -5.40 0.30 17.48
CA GLU A 176 -5.23 1.53 16.72
C GLU A 176 -6.54 2.24 16.32
N ASP A 177 -7.71 1.64 16.56
CA ASP A 177 -8.97 2.17 16.05
C ASP A 177 -9.72 3.11 17.00
N SER A 178 -10.47 4.05 16.41
CA SER A 178 -11.53 4.79 17.11
C SER A 178 -12.88 4.13 16.84
N CYS A 179 -13.37 3.37 17.81
CA CYS A 179 -14.48 2.43 17.62
C CYS A 179 -15.84 2.91 18.12
N GLY A 180 -16.89 2.31 17.56
CA GLY A 180 -18.25 2.40 18.06
C GLY A 180 -18.47 1.56 19.34
N PRO A 181 -19.63 1.74 20.01
CA PRO A 181 -19.95 1.04 21.26
C PRO A 181 -20.12 -0.48 21.09
N ASP A 182 -20.29 -0.97 19.86
CA ASP A 182 -20.42 -2.38 19.50
C ASP A 182 -19.07 -3.11 19.36
N GLY A 183 -17.95 -2.41 19.60
CA GLY A 183 -16.61 -2.99 19.45
C GLY A 183 -16.24 -3.30 18.00
N ARG A 184 -16.88 -2.61 17.04
CA ARG A 184 -16.56 -2.71 15.61
C ARG A 184 -16.13 -1.37 15.03
N VAL A 185 -15.42 -1.45 13.91
CA VAL A 185 -15.00 -0.30 13.10
C VAL A 185 -15.41 -0.50 11.65
N VAL A 186 -15.86 0.57 11.00
CA VAL A 186 -16.12 0.60 9.55
C VAL A 186 -14.79 0.69 8.81
N VAL A 187 -14.55 -0.26 7.91
CA VAL A 187 -13.29 -0.37 7.13
C VAL A 187 -13.49 -0.25 5.63
N ARG A 188 -14.74 -0.14 5.17
CA ARG A 188 -15.07 0.14 3.77
C ARG A 188 -16.17 1.18 3.66
N ALA A 189 -16.06 1.99 2.62
CA ALA A 189 -17.09 2.86 2.13
C ALA A 189 -18.29 2.07 1.58
N PRO A 190 -19.48 2.68 1.48
CA PRO A 190 -20.67 2.03 0.91
C PRO A 190 -20.48 1.49 -0.52
N ASP A 191 -19.64 2.17 -1.32
CA ASP A 191 -19.32 1.78 -2.70
C ASP A 191 -18.66 0.39 -2.82
N GLY A 192 -18.14 -0.15 -1.71
CA GLY A 192 -17.49 -1.45 -1.67
C GLY A 192 -16.07 -1.48 -2.22
N ILE A 193 -15.45 -0.32 -2.43
CA ILE A 193 -14.09 -0.18 -2.98
C ILE A 193 -13.23 0.63 -2.01
N HIS A 194 -13.67 1.82 -1.65
CA HIS A 194 -12.89 2.79 -0.90
C HIS A 194 -13.00 2.58 0.62
N PHE A 195 -12.27 3.39 1.40
CA PHE A 195 -12.25 3.30 2.86
C PHE A 195 -13.14 4.35 3.52
N CYS A 196 -13.20 5.54 2.94
CA CYS A 196 -13.84 6.69 3.56
C CYS A 196 -15.35 6.46 3.80
N PRO A 197 -15.82 6.46 5.06
CA PRO A 197 -17.24 6.25 5.37
C PRO A 197 -18.17 7.33 4.81
N ARG A 198 -17.62 8.51 4.51
CA ARG A 198 -18.29 9.63 3.85
C ARG A 198 -17.53 9.98 2.57
N PRO A 199 -17.77 9.25 1.47
CA PRO A 199 -16.96 9.35 0.25
C PRO A 199 -16.84 10.78 -0.25
N THR A 200 -15.65 11.13 -0.73
CA THR A 200 -15.39 12.36 -1.46
C THR A 200 -15.21 12.03 -2.94
N GLU A 201 -15.58 12.94 -3.83
CA GLU A 201 -15.39 12.77 -5.27
C GLU A 201 -14.53 13.91 -5.85
N PRO A 202 -13.37 13.62 -6.46
CA PRO A 202 -12.73 12.30 -6.51
C PRO A 202 -12.32 11.81 -5.11
N ALA A 203 -12.08 10.50 -4.96
CA ALA A 203 -11.57 9.93 -3.72
C ALA A 203 -10.35 10.71 -3.24
N GLY A 204 -10.29 11.02 -1.95
CA GLY A 204 -9.34 11.95 -1.35
C GLY A 204 -9.14 11.61 0.12
N VAL A 205 -8.34 12.39 0.83
CA VAL A 205 -8.24 12.24 2.30
C VAL A 205 -9.63 12.34 2.91
N CYS A 206 -10.00 11.35 3.72
CA CYS A 206 -11.32 11.30 4.31
C CYS A 206 -11.48 12.45 5.33
N PRO A 207 -12.54 13.28 5.24
CA PRO A 207 -12.76 14.39 6.17
C PRO A 207 -13.18 13.94 7.58
N VAL A 208 -13.37 12.63 7.77
CA VAL A 208 -13.73 11.98 9.02
C VAL A 208 -12.81 10.79 9.25
N TYR A 209 -12.77 10.29 10.48
CA TYR A 209 -12.03 9.07 10.79
C TYR A 209 -12.43 7.91 9.86
N SER A 210 -11.42 7.28 9.25
CA SER A 210 -11.56 6.12 8.38
C SER A 210 -10.69 4.99 8.91
N GLY A 211 -11.30 3.99 9.57
CA GLY A 211 -10.57 2.84 10.09
C GLY A 211 -9.90 2.03 8.98
N GLY A 212 -10.53 1.96 7.80
CA GLY A 212 -9.94 1.31 6.62
C GLY A 212 -8.67 2.01 6.13
N ALA A 213 -8.71 3.34 5.98
CA ALA A 213 -7.57 4.12 5.51
C ALA A 213 -6.39 4.02 6.50
N ARG A 214 -6.70 4.16 7.79
CA ARG A 214 -5.70 4.04 8.86
C ARG A 214 -5.03 2.68 8.89
N ARG A 215 -5.81 1.60 8.97
CA ARG A 215 -5.26 0.24 9.02
C ARG A 215 -4.44 -0.10 7.78
N TYR A 216 -4.92 0.28 6.59
CA TYR A 216 -4.19 0.08 5.34
C TYR A 216 -2.87 0.87 5.33
N GLY A 217 -2.90 2.17 5.64
CA GLY A 217 -1.72 3.02 5.68
C GLY A 217 -0.66 2.53 6.68
N LEU A 218 -1.10 2.12 7.88
CA LEU A 218 -0.22 1.52 8.89
C LEU A 218 0.36 0.18 8.44
N ALA A 219 -0.43 -0.66 7.77
CA ALA A 219 0.05 -1.94 7.23
C ALA A 219 1.08 -1.75 6.10
N VAL A 220 0.85 -0.78 5.21
CA VAL A 220 1.83 -0.38 4.18
C VAL A 220 3.11 0.12 4.84
N ALA A 221 3.01 1.03 5.82
CA ALA A 221 4.17 1.55 6.53
C ALA A 221 4.98 0.41 7.18
N ARG A 222 4.33 -0.50 7.94
CA ARG A 222 5.03 -1.66 8.54
C ARG A 222 5.78 -2.49 7.50
N GLY A 223 5.13 -2.83 6.38
CA GLY A 223 5.75 -3.64 5.32
C GLY A 223 6.89 -2.95 4.58
N VAL A 224 6.94 -1.61 4.57
CA VAL A 224 8.07 -0.84 4.03
C VAL A 224 9.30 -0.97 4.92
N LEU A 225 9.11 -0.92 6.24
CA LEU A 225 10.19 -0.79 7.23
C LEU A 225 10.91 -2.13 7.49
N GLY A 226 10.24 -3.28 7.30
CA GLY A 226 10.77 -4.62 7.56
C GLY A 226 9.93 -5.36 8.56
#